data_AF-A0AB38PE70-F1
#
_entry.id   AF-A0AB38PE70-F1
#
_cell.length_a   1.000
_cell.length_b   1.000
_cell.length_c   1.000
_cell.angle_alpha   90.00
_cell.angle_beta   90.00
_cell.angle_gamma   90.00
#
_symmetry.space_group_name_H-M   'P 1'
#
loop_
_entity.id
_entity.type
_entity.pdbx_description
1 polymer ?
#
loop_
_entity_poly.entity_id
_entity_poly.type
_entity_poly.pdbx_seq_one_letter_code
_entity_poly.pdbx_strand_id
1 'polypeptide(L)'
;MQTAIVNRVYAIEKGLKTVWYAEVENAGGYKFTLTDNDDFVRINEPFTRKVDFINEPPHYTYGDIEIIDFIEQVTKDYKPELAFSIGNAIKYISRANHKNGKEDLEKARWYLNRVFEKWEDK
;
A
#
# COMPACT_ATOMS: atom_id res chain seq x y z
N MET A 1 -15.36 5.17 -23.48
CA MET A 1 -16.03 5.39 -22.18
C MET A 1 -15.19 4.72 -21.11
N GLN A 2 -14.73 5.47 -20.12
CA GLN A 2 -13.90 4.96 -19.01
C GLN A 2 -14.75 4.96 -17.73
N THR A 3 -14.60 3.93 -16.89
CA THR A 3 -15.32 3.82 -15.63
C THR A 3 -14.43 4.22 -14.46
N ALA A 4 -15.00 4.92 -13.48
CA ALA A 4 -14.33 5.36 -12.27
C ALA A 4 -15.29 5.34 -11.07
N ILE A 5 -14.75 5.11 -9.88
CA ILE A 5 -15.47 5.28 -8.62
C ILE A 5 -15.32 6.71 -8.14
N VAL A 6 -16.39 7.27 -7.57
CA VAL A 6 -16.37 8.59 -6.93
C VAL A 6 -15.93 8.41 -5.49
N ASN A 7 -14.76 8.95 -5.15
CA ASN A 7 -14.20 8.89 -3.79
C ASN A 7 -14.74 10.02 -2.92
N ARG A 8 -14.84 11.23 -3.48
CA ARG A 8 -15.28 12.43 -2.76
C ARG A 8 -15.91 13.42 -3.72
N VAL A 9 -16.95 14.11 -3.24
CA VAL A 9 -17.58 15.24 -3.94
C VAL A 9 -17.53 16.47 -3.04
N TYR A 10 -17.18 17.61 -3.61
CA TYR A 10 -17.16 18.90 -2.90
C TYR A 10 -17.42 20.06 -3.87
N ALA A 11 -17.77 21.21 -3.30
CA ALA A 11 -17.98 22.45 -4.04
C ALA A 11 -16.94 23.50 -3.64
N ILE A 12 -16.50 24.31 -4.60
CA ILE A 12 -15.66 25.48 -4.34
C ILE A 12 -16.37 26.72 -4.90
N GLU A 13 -16.47 27.75 -4.06
CA GLU A 13 -16.92 29.07 -4.47
C GLU A 13 -15.81 29.82 -5.22
N LYS A 14 -16.07 30.19 -6.47
CA LYS A 14 -15.19 31.00 -7.31
C LYS A 14 -15.90 32.28 -7.71
N GLY A 15 -15.77 33.30 -6.86
CA GLY A 15 -16.43 34.59 -7.06
C GLY A 15 -17.96 34.47 -6.88
N LEU A 16 -18.72 34.68 -7.96
CA LEU A 16 -20.19 34.57 -7.97
C LEU A 16 -20.69 33.20 -8.47
N LYS A 17 -19.80 32.20 -8.57
CA LYS A 17 -20.14 30.86 -9.08
C LYS A 17 -19.67 29.78 -8.12
N THR A 18 -20.55 28.84 -7.83
CA THR A 18 -20.20 27.55 -7.21
C THR A 18 -19.78 26.58 -8.31
N VAL A 19 -18.62 25.95 -8.17
CA VAL A 19 -18.15 24.89 -9.08
C VAL A 19 -18.09 23.58 -8.31
N TRP A 20 -18.67 22.52 -8.85
CA TRP A 20 -18.62 21.20 -8.25
C TRP A 20 -17.42 20.41 -8.77
N TYR A 21 -16.82 19.67 -7.85
CA TYR A 21 -15.66 18.82 -8.10
C TYR A 21 -15.95 17.42 -7.57
N ALA A 22 -15.53 16.42 -8.33
CA ALA A 22 -15.52 15.03 -7.88
C ALA A 22 -14.12 14.45 -8.04
N GLU A 23 -13.54 13.98 -6.93
CA GLU A 23 -12.33 13.16 -6.95
C GLU A 23 -12.73 11.73 -7.29
N VAL A 24 -12.20 11.24 -8.41
CA VAL A 24 -12.54 9.91 -8.94
C VAL A 24 -11.29 9.07 -9.15
N GLU A 25 -11.47 7.76 -9.12
CA GLU A 25 -10.41 6.77 -9.36
C GLU A 25 -10.88 5.74 -10.37
N ASN A 26 -10.12 5.53 -11.45
CA ASN A 26 -10.47 4.50 -12.43
C ASN A 26 -10.06 3.10 -11.97
N ALA A 27 -10.50 2.07 -12.71
CA ALA A 27 -10.16 0.68 -12.40
C ALA A 27 -8.64 0.38 -12.37
N GLY A 28 -7.81 1.22 -12.99
CA GLY A 28 -6.35 1.11 -12.97
C GLY A 28 -5.67 1.89 -11.84
N GLY A 29 -6.43 2.45 -10.88
CA GLY A 29 -5.89 3.20 -9.75
C GLY A 29 -5.52 4.66 -10.05
N TYR A 30 -5.74 5.15 -11.27
CA TYR A 30 -5.44 6.54 -11.60
C TYR A 30 -6.50 7.47 -11.03
N LYS A 31 -6.05 8.47 -10.28
CA LYS A 31 -6.90 9.50 -9.65
C LYS A 31 -6.95 10.75 -10.50
N PHE A 32 -8.13 11.30 -10.69
CA PHE A 32 -8.36 12.55 -11.43
C PHE A 32 -9.59 13.28 -10.88
N THR A 33 -9.79 14.53 -11.32
CA THR A 33 -10.90 15.37 -10.87
C THR A 33 -11.85 15.62 -12.03
N LEU A 34 -13.14 15.40 -11.80
CA LEU A 34 -14.22 15.80 -12.70
C LEU A 34 -14.85 17.10 -12.23
N THR A 35 -15.36 17.88 -13.18
CA THR A 35 -16.02 19.16 -13.00
C THR A 35 -17.34 19.20 -13.77
N ASP A 36 -18.08 20.30 -13.61
CA ASP A 36 -19.32 20.56 -14.35
C ASP A 36 -19.14 20.62 -15.90
N ASN A 37 -17.90 20.67 -16.40
CA ASN A 37 -17.62 20.65 -17.85
C ASN A 37 -17.43 19.23 -18.41
N ASP A 38 -17.41 18.20 -17.57
CA ASP A 38 -17.16 16.82 -17.98
C ASP A 38 -18.48 16.07 -18.18
N ASP A 39 -18.59 15.33 -19.29
CA ASP A 39 -19.75 14.48 -19.56
C ASP A 39 -19.62 13.14 -18.83
N PHE A 40 -20.60 12.80 -17.98
CA PHE A 40 -20.63 11.53 -17.25
C PHE A 40 -22.03 10.93 -17.18
N VAL A 41 -22.09 9.61 -17.06
CA VAL A 41 -23.33 8.85 -16.84
C VAL A 41 -23.14 7.91 -15.66
N ARG A 42 -24.18 7.77 -14.84
CA ARG A 42 -24.18 6.81 -13.74
C ARG A 42 -24.32 5.39 -14.33
N ILE A 43 -23.35 4.55 -14.04
CA ILE A 43 -23.35 3.14 -14.43
C ILE A 43 -23.60 2.31 -13.16
N ASN A 44 -24.53 1.35 -13.23
CA ASN A 44 -24.87 0.44 -12.12
C ASN A 44 -24.16 -0.92 -12.31
N GLU A 45 -22.86 -0.90 -12.59
CA GLU A 45 -22.03 -2.10 -12.68
C GLU A 45 -21.09 -2.19 -11.47
N PRO A 46 -20.75 -3.40 -11.00
CA PRO A 46 -19.79 -3.55 -9.92
C PRO A 46 -18.42 -3.03 -10.37
N PHE A 47 -17.86 -2.09 -9.61
CA PHE A 47 -16.51 -1.58 -9.83
C PHE A 47 -15.49 -2.49 -9.15
N THR A 48 -14.66 -3.17 -9.94
CA THR A 48 -13.53 -3.96 -9.42
C THR A 48 -12.23 -3.19 -9.65
N ARG A 49 -11.60 -2.71 -8.57
CA ARG A 49 -10.26 -2.11 -8.64
C ARG A 49 -9.28 -3.20 -9.09
N LYS A 50 -8.56 -2.96 -10.18
CA LYS A 50 -7.48 -3.84 -10.61
C LYS A 50 -6.32 -3.64 -9.64
N VAL A 51 -6.16 -4.57 -8.70
CA VAL A 51 -5.03 -4.58 -7.78
C VAL A 51 -3.76 -4.75 -8.60
N ASP A 52 -2.85 -3.79 -8.51
CA ASP A 52 -1.51 -3.94 -9.07
C ASP A 52 -0.71 -4.86 -8.15
N PHE A 53 -0.64 -6.14 -8.50
CA PHE A 53 0.13 -7.12 -7.72
C PHE A 53 1.64 -6.88 -7.72
N ILE A 54 2.15 -6.01 -8.59
CA ILE A 54 3.58 -5.69 -8.68
C ILE A 54 3.92 -4.54 -7.75
N ASN A 55 3.15 -3.45 -7.81
CA ASN A 55 3.44 -2.22 -7.06
C ASN A 55 2.65 -2.10 -5.74
N GLU A 56 1.46 -2.72 -5.63
CA GLU A 56 0.60 -2.72 -4.43
C GLU A 56 0.12 -4.16 -4.05
N PRO A 57 1.04 -5.12 -3.86
CA PRO A 57 0.67 -6.47 -3.47
C PRO A 57 -0.07 -6.51 -2.11
N PRO A 58 -1.31 -7.04 -2.04
CA PRO A 58 -2.16 -7.01 -0.83
C PRO A 58 -1.61 -7.69 0.42
N HIS A 59 -0.53 -8.45 0.27
CA HIS A 59 0.10 -9.25 1.32
C HIS A 59 1.37 -8.61 1.88
N TYR A 60 1.66 -7.36 1.48
CA TYR A 60 2.76 -6.54 1.99
C TYR A 60 2.27 -5.23 2.61
N THR A 61 0.96 -5.07 2.82
CA THR A 61 0.36 -3.95 3.55
C THR A 61 -0.14 -4.42 4.90
N TYR A 62 0.08 -3.62 5.94
CA TYR A 62 -0.54 -3.84 7.26
C TYR A 62 -1.32 -2.58 7.64
N GLY A 63 -2.62 -2.58 7.33
CA GLY A 63 -3.42 -1.35 7.35
C GLY A 63 -2.98 -0.40 6.24
N ASP A 64 -2.65 0.84 6.61
CA ASP A 64 -2.26 1.92 5.67
C ASP A 64 -0.73 2.04 5.47
N ILE A 65 0.06 1.12 6.04
CA ILE A 65 1.53 1.18 5.99
C ILE A 65 2.06 0.11 5.03
N GLU A 66 2.83 0.56 4.03
CA GLU A 66 3.62 -0.31 3.17
C GLU A 66 4.77 -0.93 3.97
N ILE A 67 4.90 -2.26 3.94
CA ILE A 67 5.92 -2.94 4.75
C ILE A 67 7.34 -2.52 4.37
N ILE A 68 7.56 -2.11 3.11
CA ILE A 68 8.88 -1.68 2.65
C ILE A 68 9.32 -0.41 3.39
N ASP A 69 8.42 0.57 3.53
CA ASP A 69 8.69 1.81 4.26
C ASP A 69 8.98 1.53 5.74
N PHE A 70 8.21 0.61 6.34
CA PHE A 70 8.45 0.18 7.71
C PHE A 70 9.82 -0.52 7.88
N ILE A 71 10.18 -1.40 6.95
CA ILE A 71 11.48 -2.09 6.96
C ILE A 71 12.62 -1.08 6.82
N GLU A 72 12.51 -0.12 5.92
CA GLU A 72 13.53 0.92 5.72
C GLU A 72 13.72 1.76 6.99
N GLN A 73 12.62 2.14 7.65
CA GLN A 73 12.67 2.89 8.91
C GLN A 73 13.32 2.08 10.03
N VAL A 74 12.90 0.82 10.23
CA VAL A 74 13.45 -0.03 11.30
C VAL A 74 14.91 -0.37 11.07
N THR A 75 15.31 -0.64 9.82
CA THR A 75 16.67 -1.11 9.51
C THR A 75 17.71 0.02 9.41
N LYS A 76 17.28 1.29 9.39
CA LYS A 76 18.15 2.46 9.26
C LYS A 76 19.28 2.53 10.30
N ASP A 77 18.99 2.13 11.53
CA ASP A 77 19.94 2.21 12.65
C ASP A 77 20.68 0.88 12.90
N TYR A 78 20.38 -0.17 12.14
CA TYR A 78 21.09 -1.44 12.23
C TYR A 78 22.41 -1.37 11.46
N LYS A 79 23.41 -2.13 11.94
CA LYS A 79 24.62 -2.36 11.16
C LYS A 79 24.23 -3.01 9.81
N PRO A 80 24.85 -2.63 8.67
CA PRO A 80 24.49 -3.14 7.35
C PRO A 80 24.43 -4.67 7.25
N GLU A 81 25.32 -5.37 7.96
CA GLU A 81 25.39 -6.83 8.02
C GLU A 81 24.21 -7.50 8.72
N LEU A 82 23.47 -6.75 9.55
CA LEU A 82 22.27 -7.22 10.27
C LEU A 82 20.99 -6.74 9.57
N ALA A 83 21.00 -5.52 9.03
CA ALA A 83 19.86 -4.85 8.40
C ALA A 83 19.13 -5.73 7.38
N PHE A 84 19.88 -6.40 6.49
CA PHE A 84 19.29 -7.31 5.49
C PHE A 84 18.49 -8.46 6.13
N SER A 85 19.01 -9.05 7.19
CA SER A 85 18.36 -10.18 7.84
C SER A 85 17.17 -9.73 8.68
N ILE A 86 17.26 -8.58 9.35
CA ILE A 86 16.14 -7.94 10.06
C ILE A 86 14.99 -7.62 9.09
N GLY A 87 15.29 -6.96 7.97
CA GLY A 87 14.26 -6.62 6.98
C GLY A 87 13.53 -7.84 6.43
N ASN A 88 14.27 -8.93 6.14
CA ASN A 88 13.64 -10.18 5.71
C ASN A 88 12.79 -10.81 6.83
N ALA A 89 13.25 -10.80 8.08
CA ALA A 89 12.46 -11.31 9.19
C ALA A 89 11.13 -10.55 9.31
N ILE A 90 11.15 -9.22 9.28
CA ILE A 90 9.95 -8.37 9.31
C ILE A 90 9.02 -8.70 8.13
N LYS A 91 9.56 -8.78 6.92
CA LYS A 91 8.83 -9.15 5.71
C LYS A 91 8.09 -10.49 5.85
N TYR A 92 8.74 -11.51 6.41
CA TYR A 92 8.10 -12.81 6.57
C TYR A 92 7.09 -12.83 7.72
N ILE A 93 7.34 -12.09 8.81
CA ILE A 93 6.37 -11.91 9.90
C ILE A 93 5.09 -11.27 9.39
N SER A 94 5.20 -10.17 8.62
CA SER A 94 4.01 -9.50 8.08
C SER A 94 3.25 -10.37 7.09
N ARG A 95 3.97 -11.14 6.27
CA ARG A 95 3.35 -12.01 5.25
C ARG A 95 2.66 -13.25 5.82
N ALA A 96 3.05 -13.71 7.01
CA ALA A 96 2.57 -14.96 7.59
C ALA A 96 1.04 -15.03 7.68
N ASN A 97 0.39 -13.95 8.11
CA ASN A 97 -1.08 -13.93 8.27
C ASN A 97 -1.85 -13.85 6.93
N HIS A 98 -1.16 -13.57 5.83
CA HIS A 98 -1.79 -13.29 4.52
C HIS A 98 -1.41 -14.29 3.42
N LYS A 99 -0.38 -15.13 3.63
CA LYS A 99 0.12 -16.03 2.58
C LYS A 99 0.40 -17.45 3.06
N ASN A 100 1.55 -17.69 3.71
CA ASN A 100 2.04 -19.05 3.94
C ASN A 100 2.07 -19.46 5.44
N GLY A 101 1.52 -18.63 6.34
CA GLY A 101 1.40 -18.95 7.76
C GLY A 101 2.72 -19.38 8.38
N LYS A 102 2.74 -20.62 8.87
CA LYS A 102 3.87 -21.22 9.60
C LYS A 102 5.18 -21.22 8.81
N GLU A 103 5.14 -21.45 7.50
CA GLU A 103 6.36 -21.48 6.68
C GLU A 103 7.08 -20.13 6.66
N ASP A 104 6.32 -19.03 6.64
CA ASP A 104 6.89 -17.69 6.70
C ASP A 104 7.45 -17.41 8.09
N LEU A 105 6.79 -17.86 9.17
CA LEU A 105 7.34 -17.76 10.52
C LEU A 105 8.64 -18.55 10.69
N GLU A 106 8.76 -19.71 10.04
CA GLU A 106 10.00 -20.50 10.05
C GLU A 106 11.13 -19.78 9.31
N LYS A 107 10.84 -19.12 8.18
CA LYS A 107 11.80 -18.27 7.47
C LYS A 107 12.20 -17.06 8.30
N ALA A 108 11.25 -16.38 8.94
CA ALA A 108 11.54 -15.27 9.83
C ALA A 108 12.48 -15.70 10.96
N ARG A 109 12.20 -16.84 11.60
CA ARG A 109 13.08 -17.44 12.62
C ARG A 109 14.48 -17.71 12.07
N TRP A 110 14.59 -18.24 10.86
CA TRP A 110 15.90 -18.50 10.23
C TRP A 110 16.74 -17.22 10.08
N TYR A 111 16.14 -16.11 9.61
CA TYR A 111 16.84 -14.83 9.52
C TYR A 111 17.20 -14.26 10.89
N LEU A 112 16.29 -14.34 11.86
CA LEU A 112 16.55 -13.86 13.22
C LEU A 112 17.69 -14.62 13.90
N ASN A 113 17.78 -15.94 13.71
CA ASN A 113 18.90 -16.72 14.25
C ASN A 113 20.25 -16.23 13.71
N ARG A 114 20.33 -15.87 12.43
CA ARG A 114 21.56 -15.32 11.83
C ARG A 114 21.92 -13.95 12.37
N VAL A 115 20.92 -13.14 12.69
CA VAL A 115 21.15 -11.85 13.37
C VAL A 115 21.68 -12.11 14.77
N PHE A 116 21.05 -13.02 15.50
CA PHE A 116 21.42 -13.39 16.86
C PHE A 116 22.87 -13.87 16.95
N GLU A 117 23.32 -14.74 16.03
CA GLU A 117 24.70 -15.22 15.97
C GLU A 117 25.74 -14.10 15.74
N LYS A 118 25.35 -13.03 15.06
CA LYS A 118 26.21 -11.87 14.76
C LYS A 118 25.97 -10.71 15.72
N TRP A 119 25.13 -10.90 16.72
CA TRP A 119 24.79 -9.87 17.67
C TRP A 119 25.93 -9.77 18.69
N GLU A 120 26.75 -8.74 18.53
CA GLU A 120 27.75 -8.40 19.53
C GLU A 120 27.06 -7.56 20.61
N ASP A 121 27.14 -8.02 21.86
CA ASP A 121 26.69 -7.24 23.01
C ASP A 121 27.47 -5.91 23.04
N LYS A 122 26.74 -4.80 23.21
CA LYS A 122 27.30 -3.44 23.27
C LYS A 122 28.00 -3.18 24.60
#